data_AF-A2EP08-F1
#
_entry.id   AF-A2EP08-F1
#
_cell.length_a   1.000
_cell.length_b   1.000
_cell.length_c   1.000
_cell.angle_alpha   90.00
_cell.angle_beta   90.00
_cell.angle_gamma   90.00
#
_symmetry.space_group_name_H-M   'P 1'
#
loop_
_entity.id
_entity.type
_entity.pdbx_description
1 polymer ?
#
loop_
_entity_poly.entity_id
_entity_poly.type
_entity_poly.pdbx_seq_one_letter_code
_entity_poly.pdbx_strand_id
1 'polypeptide(L)'
;MSVFRMSVQGGQTVPIEFKSFMMVTISKGILLRRPDPSKQVIITIKYTPLPNQTQPQTSETSDILATFEPGKDEVKIENMYYDTMNPKIVVPEGVEIKFEGNFVASESFIDEDEEENDESTETPEDEEDDEFQDEESEA
;
A
#
# COMPACT_ATOMS: atom_id res chain seq x y z
N MET A 1 8.15 -11.38 -5.79
CA MET A 1 7.38 -10.18 -6.22
C MET A 1 6.68 -10.46 -7.53
N SER A 2 5.43 -10.00 -7.69
CA SER A 2 4.61 -10.24 -8.89
C SER A 2 4.37 -8.95 -9.67
N VAL A 3 4.31 -9.02 -10.99
CA VAL A 3 4.17 -7.82 -11.83
C VAL A 3 2.73 -7.30 -11.81
N PHE A 4 2.56 -5.99 -11.59
CA PHE A 4 1.29 -5.28 -11.76
C PHE A 4 1.27 -4.58 -13.12
N ARG A 5 0.23 -4.85 -13.92
CA ARG A 5 -0.05 -4.14 -15.18
C ARG A 5 -1.55 -3.93 -15.30
N MET A 6 -1.96 -2.70 -15.58
CA MET A 6 -3.36 -2.35 -15.74
C MET A 6 -3.52 -1.31 -16.84
N SER A 7 -4.44 -1.54 -17.77
CA SER A 7 -4.84 -0.55 -18.78
C SER A 7 -6.23 -0.03 -18.45
N VAL A 8 -6.40 1.28 -18.49
CA VAL A 8 -7.66 1.95 -18.13
C VAL A 8 -8.06 2.89 -19.26
N GLN A 9 -9.33 2.77 -19.67
CA GLN A 9 -9.96 3.67 -20.62
C GLN A 9 -10.64 4.83 -19.88
N GLY A 10 -10.64 5.99 -20.52
CA GLY A 10 -11.15 7.23 -19.98
C GLY A 10 -12.65 7.22 -19.74
N GLY A 11 -13.09 8.03 -18.78
CA GLY A 11 -14.48 8.12 -18.36
C GLY A 11 -14.87 7.02 -17.36
N GLN A 12 -13.91 6.26 -16.86
CA GLN A 12 -14.13 5.16 -15.92
C GLN A 12 -13.42 5.42 -14.59
N THR A 13 -14.03 4.90 -13.52
CA THR A 13 -13.38 4.70 -12.23
C THR A 13 -13.16 3.20 -12.05
N VAL A 14 -11.90 2.78 -11.97
CA VAL A 14 -11.53 1.36 -11.97
C VAL A 14 -10.88 1.00 -10.64
N PRO A 15 -11.42 0.04 -9.87
CA PRO A 15 -10.78 -0.46 -8.67
C PRO A 15 -9.49 -1.22 -9.02
N ILE A 16 -8.48 -1.12 -8.16
CA ILE A 16 -7.30 -1.98 -8.27
C ILE A 16 -7.65 -3.33 -7.64
N GLU A 17 -7.61 -4.41 -8.42
CA GLU A 17 -7.81 -5.76 -7.92
C GLU A 17 -6.50 -6.33 -7.36
N PHE A 18 -6.44 -6.51 -6.05
CA PHE A 18 -5.27 -7.04 -5.35
C PHE A 18 -5.17 -8.56 -5.41
N LYS A 19 -6.27 -9.27 -5.73
CA LYS A 19 -6.34 -10.74 -5.77
C LYS A 19 -5.89 -11.38 -4.45
N SER A 20 -4.66 -11.88 -4.39
CA SER A 20 -4.06 -12.52 -3.21
C SER A 20 -2.87 -11.71 -2.64
N PHE A 21 -2.71 -10.47 -3.08
CA PHE A 21 -1.65 -9.57 -2.64
C PHE A 21 -2.19 -8.57 -1.63
N MET A 22 -1.35 -8.10 -0.72
CA MET A 22 -1.76 -7.11 0.30
C MET A 22 -1.51 -5.67 -0.16
N MET A 23 -0.60 -5.49 -1.12
CA MET A 23 -0.07 -4.19 -1.49
C MET A 23 0.31 -4.13 -2.97
N VAL A 24 0.15 -2.96 -3.55
CA VAL A 24 0.61 -2.61 -4.90
C VAL A 24 1.48 -1.38 -4.84
N THR A 25 2.60 -1.43 -5.55
CA THR A 25 3.44 -0.26 -5.85
C THR A 25 3.26 0.08 -7.31
N ILE A 26 2.79 1.29 -7.62
CA ILE A 26 2.68 1.79 -8.98
C ILE A 26 3.93 2.60 -9.27
N SER A 27 4.75 2.14 -10.21
CA SER A 27 6.05 2.75 -10.50
C SER A 27 6.06 3.60 -11.77
N LYS A 28 5.10 3.37 -12.67
CA LYS A 28 5.12 3.95 -14.01
C LYS A 28 3.72 4.11 -14.59
N GLY A 29 3.48 5.24 -15.25
CA GLY A 29 2.30 5.51 -16.05
C GLY A 29 2.68 5.81 -17.50
N ILE A 30 1.97 5.20 -18.44
CA ILE A 30 2.17 5.34 -19.89
C ILE A 30 0.85 5.76 -20.53
N LEU A 31 0.80 6.98 -21.05
CA LEU A 31 -0.33 7.52 -21.80
C LEU A 31 -0.37 6.88 -23.19
N LEU A 32 -1.44 6.16 -23.48
CA LEU A 32 -1.67 5.51 -24.78
C LEU A 32 -2.51 6.39 -25.71
N ARG A 33 -3.43 7.17 -25.14
CA ARG A 33 -4.27 8.11 -25.90
C ARG A 33 -4.45 9.41 -25.15
N ARG A 34 -4.29 10.51 -25.87
CA ARG A 34 -4.52 11.88 -25.38
C ARG A 34 -5.65 12.53 -26.18
N PRO A 35 -6.65 13.13 -25.51
CA PRO A 35 -7.74 13.81 -26.20
C PRO A 35 -7.30 15.14 -26.83
N ASP A 36 -6.38 15.87 -26.19
CA ASP A 36 -5.87 17.16 -26.66
C ASP A 36 -4.34 17.22 -26.48
N PRO A 37 -3.54 17.28 -27.56
CA PRO A 37 -2.08 17.26 -27.50
C PRO A 37 -1.48 18.46 -26.77
N SER A 38 -2.22 19.56 -26.64
CA SER A 38 -1.75 20.80 -26.03
C SER A 38 -2.02 20.92 -24.53
N LYS A 39 -2.84 20.04 -23.97
CA LYS A 39 -3.26 20.09 -22.56
C LYS A 39 -2.59 19.01 -21.73
N GLN A 40 -2.30 19.36 -20.48
CA GLN A 40 -1.90 18.37 -19.49
C GLN A 40 -3.03 17.38 -19.22
N VAL A 41 -2.67 16.13 -18.91
CA VAL A 41 -3.60 15.10 -18.47
C VAL A 41 -3.26 14.73 -17.03
N ILE A 42 -4.23 14.87 -16.13
CA ILE A 42 -4.09 14.49 -14.72
C ILE A 42 -4.89 13.23 -14.46
N ILE A 43 -4.25 12.23 -13.89
CA ILE A 43 -4.89 11.00 -13.44
C ILE A 43 -4.94 11.03 -11.92
N THR A 44 -6.11 10.71 -11.36
CA THR A 44 -6.31 10.71 -9.92
C THR A 44 -6.60 9.32 -9.40
N ILE A 45 -6.41 9.15 -8.11
CA ILE A 45 -6.70 7.92 -7.37
C ILE A 45 -7.49 8.27 -6.13
N LYS A 46 -8.54 7.49 -5.88
CA LYS A 46 -9.39 7.59 -4.70
C LYS A 46 -9.12 6.41 -3.79
N TYR A 47 -9.02 6.64 -2.49
CA TYR A 47 -8.75 5.59 -1.51
C TYR A 47 -9.20 6.02 -0.12
N THR A 48 -9.43 5.06 0.77
CA THR A 48 -9.69 5.33 2.19
C THR A 48 -8.35 5.22 2.94
N PRO A 49 -7.89 6.28 3.62
CA PRO A 49 -6.61 6.25 4.32
C PRO A 49 -6.63 5.27 5.50
N LEU A 50 -5.47 4.72 5.85
CA LEU A 50 -5.36 3.82 7.00
C LEU A 50 -5.54 4.59 8.32
N PRO A 51 -6.20 4.01 9.33
CA PRO A 51 -6.59 4.68 10.59
C PRO A 51 -5.43 5.20 11.48
N ASN A 52 -4.17 5.07 11.06
CA ASN A 52 -3.00 5.55 11.82
C ASN A 52 -2.30 6.76 11.17
N GLN A 53 -2.76 7.24 10.01
CA GLN A 53 -2.20 8.44 9.37
C GLN A 53 -2.86 9.71 9.92
N THR A 54 -2.40 10.15 11.09
CA THR A 54 -2.61 11.50 11.70
C THR A 54 -4.03 12.01 11.97
N GLN A 55 -5.09 11.40 11.46
CA GLN A 55 -6.49 11.67 11.82
C GLN A 55 -7.35 10.42 11.57
N PRO A 56 -8.41 10.20 12.36
CA PRO A 56 -9.41 9.17 12.07
C PRO A 56 -10.28 9.61 10.90
N GLN A 57 -9.70 9.67 9.69
CA GLN A 57 -10.46 9.89 8.47
C GLN A 57 -10.87 8.52 7.92
N THR A 58 -12.14 8.15 8.15
CA THR A 58 -12.77 6.98 7.51
C THR A 58 -13.37 7.32 6.14
N SER A 59 -13.22 8.57 5.70
CA SER A 59 -13.77 9.10 4.46
C SER A 59 -12.84 8.79 3.28
N GLU A 60 -13.41 8.45 2.12
CA GLU A 60 -12.66 8.33 0.85
C GLU A 60 -12.00 9.68 0.52
N THR A 61 -10.68 9.67 0.29
CA THR A 61 -9.89 10.82 -0.17
C THR A 61 -9.49 10.64 -1.63
N SER A 62 -8.99 11.70 -2.28
CA SER A 62 -8.53 11.69 -3.67
C SER A 62 -7.18 12.40 -3.79
N ASP A 63 -6.24 11.76 -4.50
CA ASP A 63 -4.92 12.31 -4.79
C ASP A 63 -4.60 12.28 -6.29
N ILE A 64 -3.60 13.07 -6.68
CA ILE A 64 -3.02 13.02 -8.02
C ILE A 64 -2.05 11.83 -8.07
N LEU A 65 -2.35 10.87 -8.95
CA LEU A 65 -1.49 9.71 -9.18
C LEU A 65 -0.42 10.00 -10.23
N ALA A 66 -0.78 10.74 -11.29
CA ALA A 66 0.12 11.05 -12.39
C ALA A 66 -0.29 12.32 -13.13
N THR A 67 0.70 13.12 -13.56
CA THR A 67 0.50 14.31 -14.39
C THR A 67 1.32 14.20 -15.66
N PHE A 68 0.66 14.13 -16.82
CA PHE A 68 1.28 14.06 -18.14
C PHE A 68 1.27 15.42 -18.82
N GLU A 69 2.43 16.07 -18.81
CA GLU A 69 2.66 17.30 -19.57
C GLU A 69 2.46 17.10 -21.07
N PRO A 70 2.13 18.16 -21.83
CA PRO A 70 2.09 18.11 -23.29
C PRO A 70 3.38 17.53 -23.89
N GLY A 71 3.24 16.56 -24.80
CA GLY A 71 4.37 15.87 -25.43
C GLY A 71 5.10 14.84 -24.56
N LYS A 72 4.68 14.63 -23.31
CA LYS A 72 5.16 13.52 -22.47
C LYS A 72 4.10 12.44 -22.34
N ASP A 73 4.44 11.24 -22.78
CA ASP A 73 3.55 10.08 -22.72
C ASP A 73 3.97 9.07 -21.65
N GLU A 74 5.08 9.31 -20.97
CA GLU A 74 5.58 8.45 -19.89
C GLU A 74 5.94 9.29 -18.67
N VAL A 75 5.54 8.80 -17.50
CA VAL A 75 5.89 9.39 -16.20
C VAL A 75 6.26 8.31 -15.19
N LYS A 76 7.21 8.65 -14.33
CA LYS A 76 7.54 7.86 -13.15
C LYS A 76 6.52 8.17 -12.05
N ILE A 77 6.03 7.12 -11.40
CA ILE A 77 5.11 7.18 -10.26
C ILE A 77 5.83 6.51 -9.09
N GLU A 78 5.65 6.98 -7.86
CA GLU A 78 6.28 6.37 -6.68
C GLU A 78 5.25 6.29 -5.55
N ASN A 79 4.14 5.61 -5.85
CA ASN A 79 3.01 5.50 -4.95
C ASN A 79 2.74 4.05 -4.57
N MET A 80 2.27 3.86 -3.34
CA MET A 80 1.97 2.57 -2.75
C MET A 80 0.54 2.60 -2.20
N TYR A 81 -0.19 1.52 -2.42
CA TYR A 81 -1.55 1.35 -1.90
C TYR A 81 -1.73 -0.05 -1.33
N TYR A 82 -2.51 -0.14 -0.25
CA TYR A 82 -2.87 -1.39 0.41
C TYR A 82 -4.28 -1.80 0.00
N ASP A 83 -4.56 -3.11 -0.02
CA ASP A 83 -5.88 -3.65 -0.33
C ASP A 83 -6.98 -3.05 0.56
N THR A 84 -6.69 -2.92 1.86
CA THR A 84 -7.60 -2.33 2.85
C THR A 84 -7.99 -0.88 2.57
N MET A 85 -7.22 -0.15 1.75
CA MET A 85 -7.53 1.23 1.35
C MET A 85 -8.56 1.30 0.22
N ASN A 86 -8.91 0.17 -0.42
CA ASN A 86 -9.83 0.09 -1.55
C ASN A 86 -9.53 1.11 -2.67
N PRO A 87 -8.28 1.19 -3.19
CA PRO A 87 -7.91 2.22 -4.16
C PRO A 87 -8.59 2.05 -5.52
N LYS A 88 -9.01 3.18 -6.09
CA LYS A 88 -9.69 3.27 -7.39
C LYS A 88 -9.04 4.35 -8.25
N ILE A 89 -8.62 4.00 -9.46
CA ILE A 89 -8.06 4.95 -10.42
C ILE A 89 -9.19 5.63 -11.18
N VAL A 90 -9.13 6.95 -11.30
CA VAL A 90 -10.08 7.76 -12.05
C VAL A 90 -9.37 8.37 -13.26
N VAL A 91 -9.81 8.00 -14.45
CA VAL A 91 -9.22 8.45 -15.71
C VAL A 91 -10.18 9.40 -16.43
N PRO A 92 -9.73 10.62 -16.82
CA PRO A 92 -10.55 11.57 -17.57
C PRO A 92 -11.07 11.00 -18.89
N GLU A 93 -12.19 11.51 -19.38
CA GLU A 93 -12.77 11.08 -20.65
C GLU A 93 -11.80 11.26 -21.84
N GLY A 94 -11.80 10.31 -22.78
CA GLY A 94 -10.97 10.36 -23.98
C GLY A 94 -9.47 10.07 -23.77
N VAL A 95 -9.05 9.81 -22.53
CA VAL A 95 -7.69 9.37 -22.18
C VAL A 95 -7.62 7.84 -22.18
N GLU A 96 -6.49 7.27 -22.58
CA GLU A 96 -6.19 5.85 -22.34
C GLU A 96 -4.80 5.76 -21.72
N ILE A 97 -4.66 4.98 -20.65
CA ILE A 97 -3.43 4.89 -19.89
C ILE A 97 -3.14 3.46 -19.46
N LYS A 98 -1.86 3.11 -19.42
CA LYS A 98 -1.35 1.87 -18.85
C LYS A 98 -0.48 2.18 -17.62
N PHE A 99 -0.74 1.48 -16.53
CA PHE A 99 0.07 1.50 -15.32
C PHE A 99 0.92 0.24 -15.23
N GLU A 100 2.14 0.40 -14.73
CA GLU A 100 3.06 -0.69 -14.42
C GLU A 100 3.61 -0.54 -13.01
N GLY A 101 3.88 -1.67 -12.37
CA GLY A 101 4.34 -1.73 -11.00
C GLY A 101 4.54 -3.15 -10.51
N ASN A 102 4.47 -3.34 -9.20
CA ASN A 102 4.60 -4.66 -8.58
C ASN A 102 3.54 -4.84 -7.48
N PHE A 103 3.05 -6.07 -7.36
CA PHE A 103 2.33 -6.55 -6.20
C PHE A 103 3.28 -7.18 -5.20
N VAL A 104 2.97 -7.00 -3.92
CA VAL A 104 3.68 -7.58 -2.78
C VAL A 104 2.70 -8.45 -1.99
N ALA A 105 3.07 -9.72 -1.78
CA ALA A 105 2.30 -10.69 -1.00
C ALA A 105 2.69 -10.61 0.47
N SER A 106 1.78 -10.97 1.37
CA SER A 106 2.03 -11.05 2.82
C SER A 106 3.09 -12.07 3.20
N GLU A 107 3.22 -13.17 2.44
CA GLU A 107 4.23 -14.22 2.69
C GLU A 107 5.66 -13.74 2.42
N SER A 108 5.85 -12.69 1.63
CA SER A 108 7.18 -12.12 1.33
C SER A 108 7.87 -11.49 2.55
N PHE A 109 7.21 -11.46 3.72
CA PHE A 109 7.77 -11.02 5.00
C PHE A 109 8.03 -12.18 5.98
N ILE A 110 7.70 -13.42 5.61
CA ILE A 110 7.75 -14.58 6.52
C ILE A 110 8.92 -15.52 6.18
N ASP A 111 9.51 -15.42 4.99
CA ASP A 111 10.55 -16.36 4.51
C ASP A 111 12.03 -15.90 4.71
N GLU A 112 12.33 -14.98 5.63
CA GLU A 112 13.73 -14.60 5.97
C GLU A 112 14.12 -14.83 7.45
N ASP A 113 13.41 -15.72 8.17
CA ASP A 113 13.77 -16.15 9.54
C ASP A 113 13.71 -17.68 9.73
N GLU A 114 14.06 -18.45 8.69
CA GLU A 114 14.41 -19.87 8.82
C GLU A 114 15.90 -20.09 8.51
N GLU A 115 16.76 -19.68 9.44
CA GLU A 115 17.98 -20.45 9.70
C GLU A 115 17.95 -20.98 11.13
N GLU A 116 17.88 -22.30 11.19
CA GLU A 116 18.00 -23.16 12.36
C GLU A 116 19.22 -22.79 13.21
N ASN A 117 19.06 -22.76 14.54
CA ASN A 117 20.09 -23.37 15.37
C ASN A 117 19.51 -24.02 16.63
N ASP A 118 19.68 -25.32 16.60
CA ASP A 118 19.45 -26.39 17.56
C ASP A 118 19.98 -26.09 18.99
N GLU A 119 19.20 -26.55 19.97
CA GLU A 119 19.64 -27.20 21.22
C GLU A 119 20.71 -26.53 22.12
N SER A 120 20.28 -26.03 23.29
CA SER A 120 20.96 -26.34 24.57
C SER A 120 20.05 -26.06 25.78
N THR A 121 19.70 -27.16 26.42
CA THR A 121 19.33 -27.40 27.82
C THR A 121 19.76 -26.35 28.86
N GLU A 122 18.87 -26.05 29.81
CA GLU A 122 19.00 -26.35 31.26
C GLU A 122 17.95 -25.54 32.06
N THR A 123 16.98 -26.23 32.64
CA THR A 123 16.21 -25.74 33.79
C THR A 123 17.09 -25.74 35.04
N PRO A 124 16.97 -24.73 35.91
CA PRO A 124 17.10 -24.97 37.33
C PRO A 124 15.72 -24.83 38.00
N GLU A 125 15.28 -25.95 38.59
CA GLU A 125 14.50 -25.92 39.82
C GLU A 125 15.37 -25.25 40.89
N ASP A 126 14.89 -24.18 41.52
CA ASP A 126 15.15 -23.97 42.94
C ASP A 126 13.97 -23.23 43.57
N GLU A 127 13.41 -23.90 44.57
CA GLU A 127 12.29 -23.48 45.39
C GLU A 127 12.75 -22.51 46.49
N GLU A 128 11.74 -21.91 47.13
CA GLU A 128 11.76 -21.29 48.45
C GLU A 128 12.20 -19.82 48.48
N ASP A 129 11.32 -18.86 48.76
CA ASP A 129 10.44 -18.61 49.92
C ASP A 129 10.98 -17.28 50.48
N ASP A 130 10.15 -16.25 50.56
CA ASP A 130 9.80 -15.63 51.85
C ASP A 130 9.13 -14.24 51.68
N GLU A 131 8.12 -14.07 52.52
CA GLU A 131 7.56 -12.85 53.08
C GLU A 131 6.81 -11.84 52.18
N PHE A 132 5.51 -12.13 52.08
CA PHE A 132 4.44 -11.14 52.23
C PHE A 132 4.42 -10.60 53.68
N GLN A 133 4.28 -9.27 53.85
CA GLN A 133 3.87 -8.44 55.01
C GLN A 133 4.86 -7.28 55.27
N ASP A 134 4.51 -6.02 55.54
CA ASP A 134 3.36 -5.35 56.19
C ASP A 134 3.13 -3.97 55.53
N GLU A 135 1.89 -3.51 55.28
CA GLU A 135 1.00 -2.77 56.19
C GLU A 135 1.31 -1.25 56.30
N GLU A 136 0.34 -0.47 55.80
CA GLU A 136 -0.16 0.83 56.29
C GLU A 136 0.80 1.99 56.65
N SER A 137 0.59 3.14 55.99
CA SER A 137 0.47 4.44 56.68
C SER A 137 -0.26 5.44 55.79
N GLU A 138 -1.56 5.66 56.07
CA GLU A 138 -2.23 6.92 55.79
C GLU A 138 -1.70 8.01 56.74
N ALA A 139 -1.29 9.16 56.20
CA ALA A 139 -1.42 10.51 56.80
C ALA A 139 -1.07 11.59 55.77
#